data_AF-A0A831U8H2-F1
#
_entry.id   AF-A0A831U8H2-F1
#
_cell.length_a   1.000
_cell.length_b   1.000
_cell.length_c   1.000
_cell.angle_alpha   90.00
_cell.angle_beta   90.00
_cell.angle_gamma   90.00
#
_symmetry.space_group_name_H-M   'P 1'
#
loop_
_entity.id
_entity.type
_entity.pdbx_description
1 polymer ?
#
loop_
_entity_poly.entity_id
_entity_poly.type
_entity_poly.pdbx_seq_one_letter_code
_entity_poly.pdbx_strand_id
1 'polypeptide(L)'
;MKRLNLAVVAMLVVASAVMIGCPDNGVIKDGLVIVDDFPLLRVTALLEGFMSFWTGADSPLQVGDIVVGSDQGGFLRRLLALGENLHEIFAETEFASLSEAVEDGLMADSVYYTPQDFIDAGLSVEGNSTLLDLSGTDIYRGYGVAVTIQNGTLNCAPQIYLGATWDNHRLSTFDMDMNGVVTLNLDVRVAVDNQTPLSFETDLIPPITAPIATSIGPIPVVGAARLRFPVGVVGYFEGDTYIQAGFDVTDAFSVDASWTRGAGWEKEIDLFDFAANGHKPTWSVEIGATATLYIRVVGEVSLYESAEIGAWVKPYLTADVSVVPAPQTFGLTLGVDAGAWYGLSIFDFQILGDSFTWNGPSQSWEWSTAD
;
A
#
# COMPACT_ATOMS: atom_id res chain seq x y z
N MET A 1 -1.39 42.99 -6.48
CA MET A 1 0.03 42.73 -6.79
C MET A 1 0.14 41.30 -7.30
N LYS A 2 1.10 41.07 -8.19
CA LYS A 2 1.19 40.01 -9.20
C LYS A 2 0.98 38.57 -8.69
N ARG A 3 0.03 37.85 -9.33
CA ARG A 3 0.08 36.39 -9.49
C ARG A 3 1.24 36.09 -10.43
N LEU A 4 2.23 35.33 -9.96
CA LEU A 4 3.40 34.94 -10.76
C LEU A 4 3.55 33.41 -10.73
N ASN A 5 3.09 32.78 -11.81
CA ASN A 5 3.53 31.53 -12.42
C ASN A 5 4.30 30.50 -11.55
N LEU A 6 3.57 29.59 -10.92
CA LEU A 6 4.12 28.34 -10.38
C LEU A 6 4.36 27.27 -11.48
N ALA A 7 3.70 27.39 -12.63
CA ALA A 7 3.80 26.44 -13.75
C ALA A 7 5.13 26.46 -14.53
N VAL A 8 6.03 27.43 -14.27
CA VAL A 8 7.31 27.56 -14.99
C VAL A 8 8.47 26.87 -14.28
N VAL A 9 8.35 26.59 -12.97
CA VAL A 9 9.43 25.93 -12.21
C VAL A 9 9.39 24.41 -12.40
N ALA A 10 8.20 23.79 -12.46
CA ALA A 10 8.07 22.35 -12.68
C ALA A 10 8.53 21.90 -14.09
N MET A 11 8.44 22.78 -15.10
CA MET A 11 8.78 22.42 -16.48
C MET A 11 10.29 22.58 -16.80
N LEU A 12 11.07 23.24 -15.93
CA LEU A 12 12.50 23.47 -16.16
C LEU A 12 13.40 22.37 -15.57
N VAL A 13 12.90 21.60 -14.60
CA VAL A 13 13.64 20.43 -14.06
C VAL A 13 13.56 19.25 -15.03
N VAL A 14 12.45 19.06 -15.73
CA VAL A 14 12.27 17.94 -16.68
C VAL A 14 13.04 18.16 -18.00
N ALA A 15 13.25 19.41 -18.44
CA ALA A 15 13.92 19.70 -19.71
C ALA A 15 15.46 19.63 -19.66
N SER A 16 16.05 19.56 -18.46
CA SER A 16 17.51 19.56 -18.28
C SER A 16 18.16 18.17 -18.42
N ALA A 17 17.36 17.09 -18.44
CA ALA A 17 17.84 15.70 -18.46
C ALA A 17 18.00 15.11 -19.88
N VAL A 18 17.62 15.83 -20.94
CA VAL A 18 17.51 15.25 -22.31
C VAL A 18 18.82 15.34 -23.12
N MET A 19 19.91 15.86 -22.55
CA MET A 19 21.18 16.09 -23.28
C MET A 19 22.43 15.51 -22.58
N ILE A 20 22.24 14.60 -21.62
CA ILE A 20 23.31 13.72 -21.15
C ILE A 20 23.08 12.41 -21.89
N GLY A 21 24.13 11.86 -22.53
CA GLY A 21 24.04 10.58 -23.23
C GLY A 21 23.32 9.54 -22.37
N CYS A 22 22.56 8.65 -23.02
CA CYS A 22 21.84 7.55 -22.37
C CYS A 22 22.68 7.05 -21.18
N PRO A 23 22.26 7.31 -19.92
CA PRO A 23 23.07 6.94 -18.77
C PRO A 23 23.37 5.44 -18.91
N ASP A 24 24.62 5.04 -18.68
CA ASP A 24 24.97 3.62 -18.69
C ASP A 24 24.02 2.94 -17.71
N ASN A 25 23.10 2.13 -18.26
CA ASN A 25 22.05 1.48 -17.50
C ASN A 25 22.71 0.37 -16.67
N GLY A 26 23.25 0.71 -15.49
CA GLY A 26 23.78 -0.25 -14.53
C GLY A 26 25.23 -0.65 -14.77
N VAL A 27 26.15 -0.27 -13.87
CA VAL A 27 27.42 -1.00 -13.72
C VAL A 27 27.18 -2.10 -12.69
N ILE A 28 27.49 -3.35 -13.06
CA ILE A 28 27.26 -4.53 -12.23
C ILE A 28 28.56 -4.99 -11.61
N LYS A 29 28.47 -5.53 -10.40
CA LYS A 29 29.59 -6.20 -9.73
C LYS A 29 30.02 -7.50 -10.41
N ASP A 30 31.33 -7.77 -10.44
CA ASP A 30 31.85 -9.10 -10.72
C ASP A 30 31.25 -10.15 -9.76
N GLY A 31 30.75 -11.26 -10.30
CA GLY A 31 30.07 -12.32 -9.54
C GLY A 31 28.55 -12.18 -9.43
N LEU A 32 27.92 -11.29 -10.19
CA LEU A 32 26.47 -11.35 -10.43
C LEU A 32 26.15 -12.33 -11.55
N VAL A 33 25.19 -13.23 -11.31
CA VAL A 33 24.62 -14.13 -12.31
C VAL A 33 23.13 -13.82 -12.48
N ILE A 34 22.75 -13.36 -13.68
CA ILE A 34 21.36 -13.17 -14.07
C ILE A 34 20.85 -14.51 -14.62
N VAL A 35 20.07 -15.25 -13.85
CA VAL A 35 19.60 -16.60 -14.19
C VAL A 35 18.79 -16.58 -15.48
N ASP A 36 18.03 -15.52 -15.73
CA ASP A 36 17.19 -15.34 -16.91
C ASP A 36 17.99 -15.34 -18.23
N ASP A 37 19.30 -15.03 -18.19
CA ASP A 37 20.19 -15.06 -19.35
C ASP A 37 20.67 -16.48 -19.71
N PHE A 38 20.41 -17.47 -18.85
CA PHE A 38 20.83 -18.86 -19.04
C PHE A 38 19.63 -19.77 -19.33
N PRO A 39 19.27 -20.02 -20.60
CA PRO A 39 18.05 -20.77 -20.95
C PRO A 39 18.04 -22.23 -20.50
N LEU A 40 19.22 -22.77 -20.15
CA LEU A 40 19.41 -24.13 -19.62
C LEU A 40 19.43 -24.18 -18.09
N LEU A 41 19.38 -23.03 -17.40
CA LEU A 41 19.31 -22.93 -15.95
C LEU A 41 17.90 -22.47 -15.58
N ARG A 42 17.17 -23.25 -14.78
CA ARG A 42 15.78 -22.94 -14.40
C ARG A 42 15.56 -23.15 -12.92
N VAL A 43 14.88 -22.24 -12.26
CA VAL A 43 14.55 -22.41 -10.83
C VAL A 43 13.50 -23.52 -10.68
N THR A 44 13.81 -24.53 -9.88
CA THR A 44 12.87 -25.62 -9.55
C THR A 44 12.28 -25.46 -8.16
N ALA A 45 13.00 -24.83 -7.23
CA ALA A 45 12.49 -24.46 -5.92
C ALA A 45 13.18 -23.19 -5.40
N LEU A 46 12.39 -22.29 -4.80
CA LEU A 46 12.83 -21.13 -4.04
C LEU A 46 12.21 -21.23 -2.64
N LEU A 47 13.06 -21.37 -1.63
CA LEU A 47 12.67 -21.46 -0.22
C LEU A 47 13.57 -20.55 0.62
N GLU A 48 13.18 -20.29 1.86
CA GLU A 48 14.03 -19.55 2.78
C GLU A 48 15.35 -20.31 3.02
N GLY A 49 16.46 -19.67 2.68
CA GLY A 49 17.80 -20.24 2.85
C GLY A 49 18.22 -21.27 1.80
N PHE A 50 17.38 -21.55 0.80
CA PHE A 50 17.62 -22.65 -0.14
C PHE A 50 17.05 -22.37 -1.52
N MET A 51 17.83 -22.72 -2.55
CA MET A 51 17.37 -22.72 -3.94
C MET A 51 17.77 -24.02 -4.62
N SER A 52 16.96 -24.46 -5.58
CA SER A 52 17.37 -25.50 -6.52
C SER A 52 17.14 -25.06 -7.96
N PHE A 53 18.06 -25.46 -8.82
CA PHE A 53 18.02 -25.20 -10.24
C PHE A 53 18.08 -26.51 -11.01
N TRP A 54 17.31 -26.62 -12.09
CA TRP A 54 17.58 -27.61 -13.12
C TRP A 54 18.65 -27.06 -14.06
N THR A 55 19.63 -27.88 -14.44
CA THR A 55 20.65 -27.54 -15.44
C THR A 55 20.77 -28.59 -16.54
N GLY A 56 20.80 -28.12 -17.79
CA GLY A 56 21.10 -28.94 -18.97
C GLY A 56 22.58 -28.98 -19.35
N ALA A 57 23.45 -28.27 -18.63
CA ALA A 57 24.87 -28.12 -18.91
C ALA A 57 25.70 -28.00 -17.61
N ASP A 58 27.02 -27.82 -17.74
CA ASP A 58 27.88 -27.50 -16.60
C ASP A 58 27.36 -26.23 -15.89
N SER A 59 27.38 -26.26 -14.57
CA SER A 59 26.87 -25.18 -13.73
C SER A 59 27.65 -23.88 -13.96
N PRO A 60 26.99 -22.75 -14.30
CA PRO A 60 27.66 -21.46 -14.35
C PRO A 60 27.84 -20.83 -12.95
N LEU A 61 27.34 -21.48 -11.89
CA LEU A 61 27.24 -20.93 -10.55
C LEU A 61 28.46 -21.27 -9.70
N GLN A 62 28.91 -20.32 -8.88
CA GLN A 62 29.99 -20.47 -7.91
C GLN A 62 29.56 -20.00 -6.52
N VAL A 63 30.17 -20.57 -5.48
CA VAL A 63 29.97 -20.10 -4.10
C VAL A 63 30.47 -18.66 -3.99
N GLY A 64 29.64 -17.78 -3.44
CA GLY A 64 29.87 -16.35 -3.32
C GLY A 64 29.13 -15.51 -4.35
N ASP A 65 28.67 -16.11 -5.46
CA ASP A 65 27.89 -15.42 -6.48
C ASP A 65 26.60 -14.84 -5.90
N ILE A 66 26.17 -13.73 -6.47
CA ILE A 66 24.82 -13.20 -6.29
C ILE A 66 24.01 -13.66 -7.50
N VAL A 67 22.91 -14.37 -7.27
CA VAL A 67 21.98 -14.79 -8.31
C VAL A 67 20.74 -13.91 -8.28
N VAL A 68 20.29 -13.50 -9.46
CA VAL A 68 19.06 -12.73 -9.66
C VAL A 68 18.26 -13.32 -10.81
N GLY A 69 16.94 -13.28 -10.72
CA GLY A 69 16.05 -13.73 -11.78
C GLY A 69 14.60 -13.33 -11.52
N SER A 70 13.77 -13.47 -12.54
CA SER A 70 12.35 -13.09 -12.53
C SER A 70 11.39 -14.23 -12.17
N ASP A 71 11.87 -15.47 -12.15
CA ASP A 71 11.08 -16.64 -11.80
C ASP A 71 10.50 -16.55 -10.38
N GLN A 72 9.28 -17.09 -10.19
CA GLN A 72 8.60 -17.22 -8.90
C GLN A 72 8.42 -15.89 -8.13
N GLY A 73 8.19 -14.77 -8.83
CA GLY A 73 8.00 -13.45 -8.20
C GLY A 73 9.31 -12.67 -7.99
N GLY A 74 10.41 -13.25 -8.45
CA GLY A 74 11.74 -12.65 -8.41
C GLY A 74 12.53 -13.04 -7.17
N PHE A 75 13.85 -13.17 -7.32
CA PHE A 75 14.76 -13.43 -6.21
C PHE A 75 16.07 -12.67 -6.37
N LEU A 76 16.70 -12.35 -5.24
CA LEU A 76 18.05 -11.80 -5.16
C LEU A 76 18.76 -12.48 -3.98
N ARG A 77 19.68 -13.40 -4.29
CA ARG A 77 20.27 -14.31 -3.28
C ARG A 77 21.77 -14.42 -3.45
N ARG A 78 22.48 -14.56 -2.34
CA ARG A 78 23.90 -14.95 -2.33
C ARG A 78 24.02 -16.45 -2.16
N LEU A 79 24.88 -17.09 -2.96
CA LEU A 79 25.17 -18.52 -2.86
C LEU A 79 26.21 -18.79 -1.77
N LEU A 80 25.85 -19.54 -0.73
CA LEU A 80 26.72 -19.89 0.39
C LEU A 80 27.38 -21.25 0.23
N ALA A 81 26.65 -22.20 -0.37
CA ALA A 81 27.16 -23.53 -0.70
C ALA A 81 26.45 -24.04 -1.96
N LEU A 82 27.13 -24.91 -2.72
CA LEU A 82 26.57 -25.57 -3.90
C LEU A 82 26.77 -27.08 -3.79
N GLY A 83 25.73 -27.83 -4.15
CA GLY A 83 25.77 -29.26 -4.36
C GLY A 83 25.18 -29.59 -5.73
N GLU A 84 25.87 -30.41 -6.51
CA GLU A 84 25.44 -30.74 -7.87
C GLU A 84 25.15 -32.23 -8.01
N ASN A 85 24.06 -32.54 -8.70
CA ASN A 85 23.79 -33.87 -9.25
C ASN A 85 23.72 -33.77 -10.79
N LEU A 86 23.44 -34.87 -11.49
CA LEU A 86 23.50 -34.92 -12.96
C LEU A 86 22.69 -33.82 -13.68
N HIS A 87 21.59 -33.34 -13.10
CA HIS A 87 20.71 -32.33 -13.74
C HIS A 87 20.17 -31.27 -12.78
N GLU A 88 20.61 -31.26 -11.52
CA GLU A 88 20.16 -30.31 -10.52
C GLU A 88 21.33 -29.72 -9.74
N ILE A 89 21.22 -28.43 -9.47
CA ILE A 89 22.09 -27.68 -8.58
C ILE A 89 21.25 -27.34 -7.36
N PHE A 90 21.75 -27.69 -6.18
CA PHE A 90 21.21 -27.29 -4.89
C PHE A 90 22.11 -26.22 -4.30
N ALA A 91 21.51 -25.14 -3.82
CA ALA A 91 22.23 -24.04 -3.22
C ALA A 91 21.68 -23.72 -1.83
N GLU A 92 22.58 -23.64 -0.85
CA GLU A 92 22.28 -22.89 0.38
C GLU A 92 22.47 -21.42 0.07
N THR A 93 21.51 -20.59 0.48
CA THR A 93 21.50 -19.17 0.11
C THR A 93 21.19 -18.27 1.28
N GLU A 94 21.52 -16.99 1.15
CA GLU A 94 21.02 -15.92 2.01
C GLU A 94 20.48 -14.77 1.17
N PHE A 95 19.71 -13.86 1.78
CA PHE A 95 19.28 -12.64 1.11
C PHE A 95 20.50 -11.78 0.73
N ALA A 96 20.50 -11.24 -0.48
CA ALA A 96 21.45 -10.23 -0.92
C ALA A 96 20.72 -8.90 -1.17
N SER A 97 21.40 -7.78 -1.02
CA SER A 97 20.84 -6.46 -1.31
C SER A 97 21.18 -5.99 -2.73
N LEU A 98 20.35 -5.11 -3.30
CA LEU A 98 20.59 -4.47 -4.59
C LEU A 98 21.88 -3.65 -4.56
N SER A 99 22.24 -3.05 -3.42
CA SER A 99 23.51 -2.35 -3.25
C SER A 99 24.75 -3.27 -3.40
N GLU A 100 24.60 -4.58 -3.23
CA GLU A 100 25.68 -5.53 -3.49
C GLU A 100 25.77 -6.00 -4.95
N ALA A 101 24.70 -5.84 -5.72
CA ALA A 101 24.59 -6.24 -7.13
C ALA A 101 24.81 -5.07 -8.10
N VAL A 102 24.32 -3.88 -7.75
CA VAL A 102 24.36 -2.64 -8.51
C VAL A 102 25.50 -1.76 -7.98
N GLU A 103 26.42 -1.34 -8.83
CA GLU A 103 27.41 -0.31 -8.50
C GLU A 103 26.81 1.08 -8.64
N ASP A 104 26.35 1.42 -9.84
CA ASP A 104 25.62 2.66 -10.16
C ASP A 104 24.36 2.30 -10.96
N GLY A 105 23.22 2.91 -10.67
CA GLY A 105 21.98 2.57 -11.38
C GLY A 105 20.76 3.38 -10.95
N LEU A 106 19.71 3.32 -11.77
CA LEU A 106 18.42 3.95 -11.53
C LEU A 106 17.31 2.90 -11.69
N MET A 107 16.41 2.86 -10.71
CA MET A 107 15.11 2.21 -10.78
C MET A 107 14.05 3.29 -10.75
N ALA A 108 13.12 3.26 -11.70
CA ALA A 108 11.92 4.09 -11.65
C ALA A 108 10.77 3.30 -12.26
N ASP A 109 9.67 3.14 -11.53
CA ASP A 109 8.48 2.46 -12.03
C ASP A 109 7.21 3.06 -11.41
N SER A 110 6.09 2.84 -12.10
CA SER A 110 4.76 3.24 -11.64
C SER A 110 3.79 2.10 -11.85
N VAL A 111 3.13 1.72 -10.76
CA VAL A 111 2.09 0.71 -10.76
C VAL A 111 0.74 1.38 -10.83
N TYR A 112 -0.08 0.92 -11.77
CA TYR A 112 -1.45 1.36 -11.96
C TYR A 112 -2.38 0.17 -11.76
N TYR A 113 -3.41 0.34 -10.93
CA TYR A 113 -4.48 -0.65 -10.84
C TYR A 113 -5.52 -0.39 -11.94
N THR A 114 -5.77 -1.41 -12.74
CA THR A 114 -6.72 -1.42 -13.84
C THR A 114 -7.99 -2.17 -13.46
N PRO A 115 -9.11 -2.00 -14.17
CA PRO A 115 -10.31 -2.80 -13.95
C PRO A 115 -10.06 -4.32 -14.04
N GLN A 116 -9.08 -4.77 -14.83
CA GLN A 116 -8.75 -6.20 -14.94
C GLN A 116 -8.18 -6.74 -13.63
N ASP A 117 -7.36 -5.97 -12.91
CA ASP A 117 -6.77 -6.42 -11.64
C ASP A 117 -7.87 -6.66 -10.58
N PHE A 118 -8.93 -5.85 -10.61
CA PHE A 118 -10.11 -6.03 -9.74
C PHE A 118 -10.88 -7.31 -10.13
N ILE A 119 -11.06 -7.57 -11.42
CA ILE A 119 -11.71 -8.79 -11.92
C ILE A 119 -10.89 -10.03 -11.53
N ASP A 120 -9.57 -9.98 -11.65
CA ASP A 120 -8.66 -11.07 -11.30
C ASP A 120 -8.66 -11.35 -9.79
N ALA A 121 -8.91 -10.33 -8.96
CA ALA A 121 -9.18 -10.46 -7.53
C ALA A 121 -10.57 -11.05 -7.20
N GLY A 122 -11.41 -11.32 -8.20
CA GLY A 122 -12.75 -11.89 -8.06
C GLY A 122 -13.85 -10.86 -7.81
N LEU A 123 -13.60 -9.58 -8.07
CA LEU A 123 -14.56 -8.51 -7.88
C LEU A 123 -15.42 -8.29 -9.13
N SER A 124 -16.67 -7.94 -8.92
CA SER A 124 -17.57 -7.53 -10.00
C SER A 124 -17.50 -6.01 -10.17
N VAL A 125 -16.90 -5.55 -11.27
CA VAL A 125 -16.83 -4.14 -11.63
C VAL A 125 -17.68 -3.86 -12.87
N GLU A 126 -18.32 -2.68 -12.91
CA GLU A 126 -19.14 -2.28 -14.06
C GLU A 126 -18.28 -1.68 -15.17
N GLY A 127 -18.18 -2.37 -16.30
CA GLY A 127 -17.48 -1.87 -17.48
C GLY A 127 -15.98 -1.67 -17.24
N ASN A 128 -15.46 -0.48 -17.56
CA ASN A 128 -14.06 -0.09 -17.34
C ASN A 128 -13.86 0.69 -16.03
N SER A 129 -14.69 0.46 -15.03
CA SER A 129 -14.64 1.16 -13.74
C SER A 129 -13.88 0.36 -12.69
N THR A 130 -13.38 1.07 -11.67
CA THR A 130 -12.87 0.51 -10.40
C THR A 130 -13.86 0.73 -9.25
N LEU A 131 -15.09 1.13 -9.58
CA LEU A 131 -16.19 1.31 -8.65
C LEU A 131 -16.69 -0.04 -8.12
N LEU A 132 -16.73 -0.15 -6.80
CA LEU A 132 -17.21 -1.28 -6.04
C LEU A 132 -18.54 -0.93 -5.37
N ASP A 133 -19.54 -1.80 -5.51
CA ASP A 133 -20.77 -1.75 -4.72
C ASP A 133 -20.56 -2.55 -3.43
N LEU A 134 -20.71 -1.87 -2.30
CA LEU A 134 -20.57 -2.40 -0.96
C LEU A 134 -21.92 -2.57 -0.25
N SER A 135 -23.02 -2.23 -0.93
CA SER A 135 -24.37 -2.19 -0.36
C SER A 135 -24.82 -3.58 0.10
N GLY A 136 -25.39 -3.65 1.30
CA GLY A 136 -25.83 -4.90 1.92
C GLY A 136 -24.71 -5.76 2.51
N THR A 137 -23.46 -5.28 2.53
CA THR A 137 -22.32 -6.04 3.08
C THR A 137 -22.36 -6.07 4.60
N ASP A 138 -22.37 -7.27 5.19
CA ASP A 138 -22.15 -7.47 6.63
C ASP A 138 -20.64 -7.37 6.92
N ILE A 139 -20.21 -6.29 7.57
CA ILE A 139 -18.82 -6.12 8.03
C ILE A 139 -18.55 -7.04 9.22
N TYR A 140 -19.52 -7.11 10.15
CA TYR A 140 -19.38 -7.88 11.37
C TYR A 140 -20.74 -8.37 11.86
N ARG A 141 -20.81 -9.62 12.31
CA ARG A 141 -21.98 -10.18 12.98
C ARG A 141 -21.55 -11.18 14.05
N GLY A 142 -21.70 -10.83 15.31
CA GLY A 142 -21.27 -11.69 16.42
C GLY A 142 -21.48 -11.04 17.77
N TYR A 143 -21.60 -11.85 18.82
CA TYR A 143 -21.73 -11.39 20.21
C TYR A 143 -22.75 -10.26 20.41
N GLY A 144 -23.86 -10.33 19.67
CA GLY A 144 -24.92 -9.34 19.80
C GLY A 144 -24.70 -8.02 19.08
N VAL A 145 -23.63 -7.91 18.30
CA VAL A 145 -23.32 -6.77 17.44
C VAL A 145 -23.51 -7.16 15.98
N ALA A 146 -24.16 -6.28 15.21
CA ALA A 146 -24.23 -6.35 13.76
C ALA A 146 -23.80 -5.01 13.16
N VAL A 147 -22.80 -5.04 12.29
CA VAL A 147 -22.33 -3.89 11.50
C VAL A 147 -22.56 -4.23 10.03
N THR A 148 -23.39 -3.42 9.37
CA THR A 148 -23.79 -3.64 7.98
C THR A 148 -23.72 -2.33 7.20
N ILE A 149 -23.14 -2.37 6.01
CA ILE A 149 -23.21 -1.28 5.03
C ILE A 149 -24.60 -1.34 4.39
N GLN A 150 -25.45 -0.35 4.64
CA GLN A 150 -26.80 -0.30 4.07
C GLN A 150 -26.75 0.09 2.59
N ASN A 151 -26.07 1.20 2.30
CA ASN A 151 -25.72 1.65 0.96
C ASN A 151 -24.24 1.98 0.98
N GLY A 152 -23.49 1.60 -0.04
CA GLY A 152 -22.12 2.05 -0.12
C GLY A 152 -21.49 1.81 -1.47
N THR A 153 -20.69 2.77 -1.90
CA THR A 153 -19.83 2.63 -3.05
C THR A 153 -18.43 3.12 -2.74
N LEU A 154 -17.43 2.41 -3.28
CA LEU A 154 -16.03 2.75 -3.12
C LEU A 154 -15.38 2.75 -4.51
N ASN A 155 -14.74 3.86 -4.87
CA ASN A 155 -13.89 3.94 -6.04
C ASN A 155 -12.54 4.50 -5.63
N CYS A 156 -11.52 3.65 -5.66
CA CYS A 156 -10.15 4.05 -5.38
C CYS A 156 -9.19 3.09 -6.09
N ALA A 157 -8.36 3.65 -6.95
CA ALA A 157 -7.31 2.94 -7.68
C ALA A 157 -6.07 3.84 -7.74
N PRO A 158 -5.30 3.92 -6.64
CA PRO A 158 -4.15 4.80 -6.57
C PRO A 158 -3.04 4.35 -7.53
N GLN A 159 -2.19 5.29 -7.92
CA GLN A 159 -0.89 4.98 -8.51
C GLN A 159 0.13 4.84 -7.38
N ILE A 160 1.04 3.87 -7.53
CA ILE A 160 2.22 3.77 -6.65
C ILE A 160 3.45 3.98 -7.52
N TYR A 161 4.23 5.03 -7.23
CA TYR A 161 5.52 5.31 -7.84
C TYR A 161 6.65 4.85 -6.90
N LEU A 162 7.68 4.26 -7.50
CA LEU A 162 8.91 3.88 -6.83
C LEU A 162 10.10 4.41 -7.63
N GLY A 163 10.98 5.13 -6.95
CA GLY A 163 12.25 5.62 -7.48
C GLY A 163 13.39 5.19 -6.57
N ALA A 164 14.52 4.77 -7.13
CA ALA A 164 15.72 4.50 -6.36
C ALA A 164 16.97 4.73 -7.22
N THR A 165 17.98 5.36 -6.63
CA THR A 165 19.27 5.59 -7.30
C THR A 165 20.38 4.96 -6.47
N TRP A 166 21.35 4.33 -7.14
CA TRP A 166 22.55 3.78 -6.53
C TRP A 166 23.78 4.51 -7.05
N ASP A 167 24.70 4.79 -6.14
CA ASP A 167 26.01 5.34 -6.42
C ASP A 167 27.08 4.62 -5.59
N ASN A 168 28.06 4.03 -6.27
CA ASN A 168 29.16 3.26 -5.69
C ASN A 168 28.71 2.17 -4.69
N HIS A 169 27.88 1.22 -5.15
CA HIS A 169 27.39 0.07 -4.38
C HIS A 169 26.58 0.43 -3.14
N ARG A 170 25.86 1.55 -3.21
CA ARG A 170 25.07 2.06 -2.09
C ARG A 170 23.86 2.80 -2.62
N LEU A 171 22.74 2.73 -1.91
CA LEU A 171 21.55 3.52 -2.22
C LEU A 171 21.82 5.01 -1.93
N SER A 172 21.59 5.89 -2.89
CA SER A 172 21.77 7.34 -2.75
C SER A 172 20.46 8.07 -2.52
N THR A 173 19.42 7.72 -3.29
CA THR A 173 18.05 8.20 -3.08
C THR A 173 17.04 7.05 -3.17
N PHE A 174 15.94 7.20 -2.45
CA PHE A 174 14.74 6.38 -2.58
C PHE A 174 13.53 7.28 -2.50
N ASP A 175 12.54 7.05 -3.35
CA ASP A 175 11.31 7.80 -3.42
C ASP A 175 10.14 6.83 -3.55
N MET A 176 9.16 6.95 -2.69
CA MET A 176 7.86 6.31 -2.81
C MET A 176 6.80 7.39 -2.80
N ASP A 177 5.88 7.31 -3.75
CA ASP A 177 4.68 8.14 -3.79
C ASP A 177 3.46 7.24 -4.02
N MET A 178 2.46 7.35 -3.16
CA MET A 178 1.14 6.78 -3.39
C MET A 178 0.12 7.91 -3.51
N ASN A 179 -0.38 8.12 -4.72
CA ASN A 179 -1.36 9.16 -5.00
C ASN A 179 -2.60 8.61 -5.71
N GLY A 180 -3.72 9.31 -5.56
CA GLY A 180 -4.96 8.89 -6.21
C GLY A 180 -6.16 9.71 -5.77
N VAL A 181 -7.33 9.27 -6.22
CA VAL A 181 -8.62 9.81 -5.77
C VAL A 181 -9.36 8.71 -5.02
N VAL A 182 -9.87 9.03 -3.84
CA VAL A 182 -10.80 8.19 -3.10
C VAL A 182 -12.19 8.81 -3.20
N THR A 183 -13.12 8.10 -3.82
CA THR A 183 -14.55 8.40 -3.76
C THR A 183 -15.24 7.33 -2.93
N LEU A 184 -15.79 7.73 -1.79
CA LEU A 184 -16.49 6.84 -0.88
C LEU A 184 -17.85 7.45 -0.55
N ASN A 185 -18.91 6.69 -0.81
CA ASN A 185 -20.25 6.93 -0.28
C ASN A 185 -20.58 5.76 0.64
N LEU A 186 -20.97 6.04 1.87
CA LEU A 186 -21.15 5.00 2.86
C LEU A 186 -22.26 5.35 3.84
N ASP A 187 -23.28 4.50 3.93
CA ASP A 187 -24.27 4.45 5.01
C ASP A 187 -24.04 3.18 5.83
N VAL A 188 -23.61 3.32 7.08
CA VAL A 188 -23.38 2.18 7.96
C VAL A 188 -24.41 2.16 9.07
N ARG A 189 -24.92 0.97 9.33
CA ARG A 189 -25.74 0.66 10.48
C ARG A 189 -24.97 -0.22 11.45
N VAL A 190 -24.87 0.23 12.69
CA VAL A 190 -24.39 -0.54 13.83
C VAL A 190 -25.57 -0.82 14.74
N ALA A 191 -25.85 -2.08 15.00
CA ALA A 191 -26.88 -2.53 15.95
C ALA A 191 -26.22 -3.39 17.04
N VAL A 192 -26.56 -3.15 18.29
CA VAL A 192 -25.98 -3.81 19.46
C VAL A 192 -27.09 -4.20 20.44
N ASP A 193 -27.02 -5.42 20.97
CA ASP A 193 -28.01 -5.98 21.91
C ASP A 193 -27.50 -6.12 23.36
N ASN A 194 -26.25 -5.76 23.63
CA ASN A 194 -25.62 -5.88 24.95
C ASN A 194 -24.45 -4.92 25.12
N GLN A 195 -24.10 -4.59 26.37
CA GLN A 195 -22.88 -3.84 26.69
C GLN A 195 -21.64 -4.58 26.22
N THR A 196 -21.07 -4.15 25.09
CA THR A 196 -19.95 -4.84 24.45
C THR A 196 -18.97 -3.82 23.88
N PRO A 197 -17.71 -3.77 24.38
CA PRO A 197 -16.66 -3.08 23.65
C PRO A 197 -16.44 -3.80 22.32
N LEU A 198 -16.50 -3.04 21.23
CA LEU A 198 -16.26 -3.55 19.89
C LEU A 198 -14.90 -3.06 19.42
N SER A 199 -14.04 -3.99 18.99
CA SER A 199 -12.82 -3.69 18.25
C SER A 199 -12.62 -4.81 17.26
N PHE A 200 -12.81 -4.50 15.98
CA PHE A 200 -12.75 -5.46 14.89
C PHE A 200 -12.16 -4.79 13.65
N GLU A 201 -11.34 -5.51 12.91
CA GLU A 201 -10.81 -5.10 11.61
C GLU A 201 -10.76 -6.33 10.70
N THR A 202 -11.17 -6.18 9.45
CA THR A 202 -11.11 -7.22 8.42
C THR A 202 -10.96 -6.60 7.04
N ASP A 203 -10.44 -7.36 6.08
CA ASP A 203 -10.40 -6.90 4.69
C ASP A 203 -11.83 -6.90 4.11
N LEU A 204 -12.28 -5.74 3.63
CA LEU A 204 -13.62 -5.56 3.06
C LEU A 204 -13.79 -6.36 1.76
N ILE A 205 -12.70 -6.51 1.01
CA ILE A 205 -12.61 -7.24 -0.26
C ILE A 205 -11.28 -8.00 -0.32
N PRO A 206 -11.16 -9.04 -1.16
CA PRO A 206 -9.88 -9.68 -1.44
C PRO A 206 -8.81 -8.66 -1.91
N PRO A 207 -7.54 -8.82 -1.53
CA PRO A 207 -6.46 -7.96 -2.01
C PRO A 207 -6.35 -7.97 -3.54
N ILE A 208 -6.21 -6.80 -4.13
CA ILE A 208 -5.98 -6.63 -5.57
C ILE A 208 -4.47 -6.58 -5.80
N THR A 209 -3.96 -7.39 -6.72
CA THR A 209 -2.52 -7.51 -6.96
C THR A 209 -2.17 -7.09 -8.38
N ALA A 210 -1.21 -6.17 -8.52
CA ALA A 210 -0.65 -5.76 -9.80
C ALA A 210 0.85 -6.13 -9.85
N PRO A 211 1.34 -6.76 -10.93
CA PRO A 211 2.74 -7.15 -11.03
C PRO A 211 3.66 -5.92 -11.19
N ILE A 212 4.84 -5.99 -10.60
CA ILE A 212 5.94 -5.06 -10.84
C ILE A 212 7.01 -5.79 -11.64
N ALA A 213 7.41 -5.21 -12.77
CA ALA A 213 8.46 -5.74 -13.63
C ALA A 213 9.24 -4.58 -14.23
N THR A 214 10.31 -4.20 -13.54
CA THR A 214 11.24 -3.15 -13.98
C THR A 214 12.68 -3.70 -14.00
N SER A 215 13.65 -2.85 -14.26
CA SER A 215 15.05 -3.27 -14.34
C SER A 215 16.00 -2.16 -13.92
N ILE A 216 17.11 -2.53 -13.27
CA ILE A 216 18.24 -1.65 -13.02
C ILE A 216 19.37 -2.12 -13.92
N GLY A 217 19.51 -1.49 -15.08
CA GLY A 217 20.36 -2.07 -16.10
C GLY A 217 19.86 -3.43 -16.56
N PRO A 218 20.71 -4.45 -16.64
CA PRO A 218 20.28 -5.80 -17.00
C PRO A 218 19.74 -6.59 -15.80
N ILE A 219 19.73 -6.02 -14.59
CA ILE A 219 19.21 -6.69 -13.40
C ILE A 219 17.67 -6.57 -13.40
N PRO A 220 16.92 -7.68 -13.54
CA PRO A 220 15.47 -7.64 -13.47
C PRO A 220 15.02 -7.40 -12.03
N VAL A 221 14.15 -6.41 -11.83
CA VAL A 221 13.50 -6.12 -10.54
C VAL A 221 12.04 -6.53 -10.65
N VAL A 222 11.68 -7.60 -9.96
CA VAL A 222 10.33 -8.17 -9.99
C VAL A 222 9.71 -8.11 -8.61
N GLY A 223 8.40 -7.90 -8.59
CA GLY A 223 7.62 -7.83 -7.38
C GLY A 223 6.13 -7.75 -7.66
N ALA A 224 5.39 -7.32 -6.65
CA ALA A 224 3.97 -7.08 -6.76
C ALA A 224 3.56 -5.89 -5.88
N ALA A 225 2.66 -5.07 -6.41
CA ALA A 225 1.90 -4.13 -5.61
C ALA A 225 0.57 -4.76 -5.19
N ARG A 226 0.16 -4.54 -3.95
CA ARG A 226 -1.11 -5.00 -3.39
C ARG A 226 -1.92 -3.81 -2.91
N LEU A 227 -3.18 -3.76 -3.31
CA LEU A 227 -4.17 -2.81 -2.83
C LEU A 227 -5.16 -3.54 -1.92
N ARG A 228 -5.28 -3.07 -0.68
CA ARG A 228 -6.15 -3.64 0.34
C ARG A 228 -7.10 -2.59 0.89
N PHE A 229 -8.26 -3.06 1.33
CA PHE A 229 -9.28 -2.22 1.95
C PHE A 229 -9.72 -2.73 3.33
N PRO A 230 -8.85 -2.69 4.36
CA PRO A 230 -9.25 -3.03 5.71
C PRO A 230 -10.37 -2.10 6.22
N VAL A 231 -11.49 -2.67 6.62
CA VAL A 231 -12.57 -1.98 7.32
C VAL A 231 -12.50 -2.33 8.79
N GLY A 232 -12.63 -1.33 9.66
CA GLY A 232 -12.61 -1.55 11.09
C GLY A 232 -13.63 -0.72 11.85
N VAL A 233 -14.06 -1.26 12.98
CA VAL A 233 -15.03 -0.63 13.89
C VAL A 233 -14.47 -0.71 15.30
N VAL A 234 -14.43 0.44 15.96
CA VAL A 234 -14.07 0.57 17.37
C VAL A 234 -15.16 1.35 18.08
N GLY A 235 -15.69 0.83 19.18
CA GLY A 235 -16.75 1.55 19.87
C GLY A 235 -17.15 0.94 21.20
N TYR A 236 -17.97 1.69 21.90
CA TYR A 236 -18.58 1.28 23.15
C TYR A 236 -20.07 1.63 23.11
N PHE A 237 -20.89 0.62 23.41
CA PHE A 237 -22.34 0.70 23.33
C PHE A 237 -22.94 0.27 24.66
N GLU A 238 -23.95 0.99 25.12
CA GLU A 238 -24.73 0.62 26.30
C GLU A 238 -26.20 0.39 25.94
N GLY A 239 -26.70 -0.81 26.24
CA GLY A 239 -28.08 -1.22 26.02
C GLY A 239 -28.38 -1.71 24.59
N ASP A 240 -29.67 -1.95 24.34
CA ASP A 240 -30.18 -2.29 23.02
C ASP A 240 -30.25 -1.02 22.17
N THR A 241 -29.35 -0.89 21.20
CA THR A 241 -29.19 0.34 20.43
C THR A 241 -28.94 0.07 18.96
N TYR A 242 -29.37 1.00 18.11
CA TYR A 242 -28.80 1.09 16.78
C TYR A 242 -28.50 2.53 16.40
N ILE A 243 -27.42 2.68 15.65
CA ILE A 243 -27.01 3.91 15.00
C ILE A 243 -26.88 3.61 13.52
N GLN A 244 -27.49 4.43 12.69
CA GLN A 244 -27.22 4.48 11.27
C GLN A 244 -26.82 5.89 10.90
N ALA A 245 -25.62 6.00 10.34
CA ALA A 245 -25.05 7.26 9.88
C ALA A 245 -24.23 6.98 8.62
N GLY A 246 -23.98 8.04 7.86
CA GLY A 246 -23.22 7.91 6.63
C GLY A 246 -22.56 9.20 6.22
N PHE A 247 -21.81 9.11 5.13
CA PHE A 247 -21.17 10.24 4.50
C PHE A 247 -20.85 9.94 3.05
N ASP A 248 -20.64 11.01 2.28
CA ASP A 248 -19.91 10.97 1.03
C ASP A 248 -18.65 11.83 1.11
N VAL A 249 -17.58 11.33 0.53
CA VAL A 249 -16.30 12.04 0.37
C VAL A 249 -15.74 11.73 -1.02
N THR A 250 -15.18 12.75 -1.66
CA THR A 250 -14.30 12.59 -2.82
C THR A 250 -13.11 13.50 -2.62
N ASP A 251 -11.93 12.91 -2.48
CA ASP A 251 -10.72 13.67 -2.27
C ASP A 251 -9.54 13.06 -3.02
N ALA A 252 -8.64 13.92 -3.46
CA ALA A 252 -7.35 13.51 -3.99
C ALA A 252 -6.34 13.47 -2.84
N PHE A 253 -5.48 12.48 -2.85
CA PHE A 253 -4.44 12.33 -1.84
C PHE A 253 -3.08 12.03 -2.48
N SER A 254 -2.03 12.42 -1.76
CA SER A 254 -0.64 12.04 -2.00
C SER A 254 0.00 11.63 -0.68
N VAL A 255 0.68 10.50 -0.65
CA VAL A 255 1.49 10.06 0.50
C VAL A 255 2.89 9.77 -0.01
N ASP A 256 3.81 10.65 0.35
CA ASP A 256 5.17 10.69 -0.15
C ASP A 256 6.17 10.37 0.97
N ALA A 257 7.11 9.47 0.66
CA ALA A 257 8.24 9.15 1.50
C ALA A 257 9.52 9.11 0.66
N SER A 258 10.44 10.03 0.94
CA SER A 258 11.73 10.08 0.26
C SER A 258 12.86 9.93 1.25
N TRP A 259 13.94 9.28 0.83
CA TRP A 259 15.15 9.13 1.61
C TRP A 259 16.34 9.58 0.79
N THR A 260 17.21 10.38 1.39
CA THR A 260 18.48 10.79 0.78
C THR A 260 19.64 10.47 1.70
N ARG A 261 20.69 9.86 1.15
CA ARG A 261 21.90 9.51 1.90
C ARG A 261 22.50 10.76 2.56
N GLY A 262 22.62 10.71 3.89
CA GLY A 262 23.17 11.80 4.70
C GLY A 262 22.15 12.85 5.15
N ALA A 263 20.97 12.93 4.53
CA ALA A 263 19.85 13.77 4.98
C ALA A 263 18.82 12.97 5.79
N GLY A 264 18.63 11.68 5.47
CA GLY A 264 17.64 10.81 6.11
C GLY A 264 16.29 10.84 5.37
N TRP A 265 15.22 10.56 6.10
CA TRP A 265 13.86 10.49 5.58
C TRP A 265 13.18 11.85 5.59
N GLU A 266 12.57 12.21 4.46
CA GLU A 266 11.60 13.28 4.29
C GLU A 266 10.23 12.66 3.99
N LYS A 267 9.17 13.32 4.47
CA LYS A 267 7.81 12.77 4.51
C LYS A 267 6.85 13.89 4.17
N GLU A 268 5.98 13.68 3.21
CA GLU A 268 4.96 14.65 2.81
C GLU A 268 3.62 13.93 2.64
N ILE A 269 2.55 14.57 3.11
CA ILE A 269 1.19 14.14 2.83
C ILE A 269 0.46 15.39 2.35
N ASP A 270 -0.20 15.26 1.21
CA ASP A 270 -1.08 16.28 0.69
C ASP A 270 -2.50 15.72 0.56
N LEU A 271 -3.45 16.47 1.09
CA LEU A 271 -4.88 16.29 0.84
C LEU A 271 -5.37 17.58 0.21
N PHE A 272 -5.74 17.49 -1.07
CA PHE A 272 -5.87 18.70 -1.88
C PHE A 272 -7.09 19.53 -1.48
N ASP A 273 -8.23 18.91 -1.15
CA ASP A 273 -9.47 19.64 -0.84
C ASP A 273 -10.46 18.81 0.00
N PHE A 274 -10.07 18.34 1.19
CA PHE A 274 -10.94 17.50 2.05
C PHE A 274 -12.31 18.14 2.30
N ALA A 275 -13.30 17.62 1.58
CA ALA A 275 -14.70 18.03 1.64
C ALA A 275 -15.57 16.79 1.70
N ALA A 276 -16.40 16.72 2.74
CA ALA A 276 -17.30 15.62 2.92
C ALA A 276 -18.68 16.11 3.34
N ASN A 277 -19.68 15.28 3.07
CA ASN A 277 -21.05 15.57 3.44
C ASN A 277 -21.55 14.47 4.37
N GLY A 278 -21.78 14.80 5.64
CA GLY A 278 -22.43 13.89 6.58
C GLY A 278 -23.90 13.68 6.20
N HIS A 279 -24.31 12.42 6.07
CA HIS A 279 -25.70 12.06 5.91
C HIS A 279 -26.44 12.20 7.25
N LYS A 280 -27.72 12.60 7.21
CA LYS A 280 -28.53 12.74 8.42
C LYS A 280 -28.65 11.38 9.12
N PRO A 281 -28.31 11.28 10.41
CA PRO A 281 -28.33 10.02 11.11
C PRO A 281 -29.76 9.59 11.48
N THR A 282 -29.93 8.28 11.67
CA THR A 282 -31.10 7.69 12.31
C THR A 282 -30.62 6.82 13.47
N TRP A 283 -31.18 7.03 14.66
CA TRP A 283 -30.71 6.35 15.85
C TRP A 283 -31.85 6.02 16.80
N SER A 284 -31.64 4.99 17.61
CA SER A 284 -32.45 4.65 18.77
C SER A 284 -31.50 4.23 19.87
N VAL A 285 -31.17 5.17 20.76
CA VAL A 285 -30.19 4.97 21.84
C VAL A 285 -30.84 5.37 23.16
N GLU A 286 -30.72 4.52 24.18
CA GLU A 286 -31.30 4.77 25.50
C GLU A 286 -30.31 5.40 26.50
N ILE A 287 -29.01 5.12 26.38
CA ILE A 287 -28.03 5.42 27.43
C ILE A 287 -26.82 6.24 26.91
N GLY A 288 -26.49 6.11 25.62
CA GLY A 288 -25.39 6.79 24.94
C GLY A 288 -24.51 5.79 24.20
N ALA A 289 -23.76 6.25 23.20
CA ALA A 289 -22.86 5.38 22.44
C ALA A 289 -21.81 6.20 21.68
N THR A 290 -20.59 5.67 21.60
CA THR A 290 -19.53 6.22 20.75
C THR A 290 -18.99 5.11 19.86
N ALA A 291 -18.95 5.34 18.55
CA ALA A 291 -18.48 4.37 17.58
C ALA A 291 -17.70 5.04 16.46
N THR A 292 -16.51 4.52 16.18
CA THR A 292 -15.66 4.91 15.06
C THR A 292 -15.60 3.77 14.06
N LEU A 293 -16.04 4.04 12.83
CA LEU A 293 -15.84 3.20 11.67
C LEU A 293 -14.73 3.80 10.81
N TYR A 294 -13.90 2.98 10.19
CA TYR A 294 -12.95 3.44 9.18
C TYR A 294 -12.79 2.42 8.06
N ILE A 295 -12.38 2.92 6.90
CA ILE A 295 -11.91 2.10 5.78
C ILE A 295 -10.50 2.61 5.46
N ARG A 296 -9.49 1.74 5.52
CA ARG A 296 -8.14 2.06 5.06
C ARG A 296 -8.01 1.71 3.59
N VAL A 297 -7.51 2.62 2.77
CA VAL A 297 -6.92 2.32 1.47
C VAL A 297 -5.45 2.07 1.72
N VAL A 298 -4.98 0.86 1.47
CA VAL A 298 -3.60 0.46 1.77
C VAL A 298 -2.93 -0.01 0.48
N GLY A 299 -1.91 0.73 0.04
CA GLY A 299 -1.04 0.32 -1.06
C GLY A 299 0.26 -0.24 -0.51
N GLU A 300 0.56 -1.49 -0.82
CA GLU A 300 1.77 -2.20 -0.39
C GLU A 300 2.58 -2.62 -1.63
N VAL A 301 3.89 -2.60 -1.54
CA VAL A 301 4.81 -3.09 -2.55
C VAL A 301 5.69 -4.15 -1.91
N SER A 302 5.80 -5.30 -2.57
CA SER A 302 6.78 -6.33 -2.27
C SER A 302 7.74 -6.49 -3.44
N LEU A 303 9.04 -6.33 -3.21
CA LEU A 303 10.10 -6.67 -4.18
C LEU A 303 10.89 -7.89 -3.69
N TYR A 304 11.16 -8.84 -4.60
CA TYR A 304 11.90 -10.08 -4.31
C TYR A 304 11.45 -10.80 -3.03
N GLU A 305 10.13 -10.86 -2.80
CA GLU A 305 9.46 -11.50 -1.65
C GLU A 305 9.90 -11.00 -0.24
N SER A 306 10.57 -9.84 -0.13
CA SER A 306 11.24 -9.46 1.13
C SER A 306 11.09 -8.00 1.55
N ALA A 307 11.12 -7.05 0.61
CA ALA A 307 10.97 -5.64 0.96
C ALA A 307 9.52 -5.25 0.90
N GLU A 308 8.93 -5.00 2.07
CA GLU A 308 7.58 -4.48 2.20
C GLU A 308 7.62 -2.98 2.47
N ILE A 309 7.07 -2.23 1.54
CA ILE A 309 6.87 -0.79 1.65
C ILE A 309 5.39 -0.55 1.49
N GLY A 310 4.80 0.30 2.31
CA GLY A 310 3.38 0.58 2.19
C GLY A 310 2.98 1.96 2.66
N ALA A 311 1.90 2.45 2.07
CA ALA A 311 1.26 3.70 2.43
C ALA A 311 -0.23 3.44 2.62
N TRP A 312 -0.86 4.26 3.45
CA TRP A 312 -2.27 4.14 3.73
C TRP A 312 -2.95 5.49 3.91
N VAL A 313 -4.23 5.54 3.53
CA VAL A 313 -5.17 6.63 3.81
C VAL A 313 -6.39 6.02 4.48
N LYS A 314 -6.87 6.64 5.56
CA LYS A 314 -7.91 6.10 6.45
C LYS A 314 -9.00 7.16 6.68
N PRO A 315 -9.95 7.33 5.75
CA PRO A 315 -11.21 7.98 6.09
C PRO A 315 -11.88 7.24 7.26
N TYR A 316 -12.32 8.00 8.24
CA TYR A 316 -13.00 7.50 9.43
C TYR A 316 -14.21 8.35 9.78
N LEU A 317 -15.23 7.70 10.33
CA LEU A 317 -16.47 8.28 10.79
C LEU A 317 -16.66 7.93 12.26
N THR A 318 -16.72 8.94 13.12
CA THR A 318 -16.99 8.79 14.55
C THR A 318 -18.38 9.34 14.86
N ALA A 319 -19.28 8.49 15.33
CA ALA A 319 -20.56 8.87 15.89
C ALA A 319 -20.46 8.94 17.41
N ASP A 320 -20.99 10.01 18.00
CA ASP A 320 -21.11 10.21 19.44
C ASP A 320 -22.57 10.56 19.76
N VAL A 321 -23.23 9.74 20.57
CA VAL A 321 -24.63 9.92 20.94
C VAL A 321 -24.72 10.15 22.43
N SER A 322 -25.23 11.33 22.80
CA SER A 322 -25.51 11.68 24.19
C SER A 322 -27.02 11.78 24.41
N VAL A 323 -27.52 10.96 25.34
CA VAL A 323 -28.94 10.91 25.70
C VAL A 323 -29.26 11.76 26.94
N VAL A 324 -28.24 12.04 27.77
CA VAL A 324 -28.37 12.77 29.03
C VAL A 324 -27.26 13.83 29.15
N PRO A 325 -27.59 15.10 29.44
CA PRO A 325 -28.94 15.65 29.65
C PRO A 325 -29.71 15.86 28.34
N ALA A 326 -31.05 15.90 28.42
CA ALA A 326 -31.90 16.25 27.27
C ALA A 326 -31.69 17.72 26.84
N PRO A 327 -31.83 18.06 25.53
CA PRO A 327 -32.23 17.19 24.41
C PRO A 327 -31.13 16.19 24.02
N GLN A 328 -31.52 15.09 23.37
CA GLN A 328 -30.54 14.13 22.87
C GLN A 328 -29.73 14.79 21.75
N THR A 329 -28.41 14.60 21.77
CA THR A 329 -27.51 15.10 20.74
C THR A 329 -26.82 13.96 20.02
N PHE A 330 -26.62 14.14 18.73
CA PHE A 330 -25.87 13.25 17.87
C PHE A 330 -24.73 14.05 17.22
N GLY A 331 -23.50 13.75 17.61
CA GLY A 331 -22.30 14.24 16.97
C GLY A 331 -21.82 13.24 15.92
N LEU A 332 -21.50 13.72 14.73
CA LEU A 332 -20.81 12.94 13.70
C LEU A 332 -19.53 13.67 13.32
N THR A 333 -18.40 13.01 13.42
CA THR A 333 -17.12 13.54 12.96
C THR A 333 -16.60 12.65 11.86
N LEU A 334 -16.40 13.22 10.67
CA LEU A 334 -15.63 12.58 9.63
C LEU A 334 -14.22 13.15 9.64
N GLY A 335 -13.21 12.30 9.60
CA GLY A 335 -11.85 12.73 9.33
C GLY A 335 -11.12 11.74 8.45
N VAL A 336 -9.87 12.05 8.22
CA VAL A 336 -8.97 11.21 7.44
C VAL A 336 -7.61 11.24 8.11
N ASP A 337 -7.03 10.05 8.31
CA ASP A 337 -5.64 9.93 8.72
C ASP A 337 -4.85 9.31 7.56
N ALA A 338 -3.55 9.46 7.54
CA ALA A 338 -2.69 8.77 6.59
C ALA A 338 -1.35 8.40 7.22
N GLY A 339 -0.58 7.57 6.53
CA GLY A 339 0.75 7.20 6.98
C GLY A 339 1.44 6.26 6.02
N ALA A 340 2.69 5.95 6.32
CA ALA A 340 3.47 4.97 5.56
C ALA A 340 4.43 4.22 6.47
N TRP A 341 4.89 3.07 5.99
CA TRP A 341 5.95 2.27 6.57
C TRP A 341 6.85 1.75 5.46
N TYR A 342 8.13 1.59 5.76
CA TYR A 342 9.10 1.20 4.76
C TYR A 342 10.18 0.31 5.35
N GLY A 343 10.26 -0.92 4.83
CA GLY A 343 11.37 -1.85 5.04
C GLY A 343 12.25 -1.92 3.79
N LEU A 344 13.36 -1.17 3.77
CA LEU A 344 14.26 -1.08 2.61
C LEU A 344 15.45 -2.06 2.65
N SER A 345 15.37 -3.15 3.41
CA SER A 345 16.49 -4.07 3.59
C SER A 345 17.02 -4.66 2.27
N ILE A 346 16.16 -4.84 1.27
CA ILE A 346 16.58 -5.30 -0.06
C ILE A 346 17.37 -4.24 -0.85
N PHE A 347 17.15 -2.96 -0.58
CA PHE A 347 17.84 -1.87 -1.28
C PHE A 347 19.24 -1.67 -0.71
N ASP A 348 19.34 -1.60 0.62
CA ASP A 348 20.59 -1.47 1.36
C ASP A 348 20.36 -1.89 2.83
N PHE A 349 21.11 -2.89 3.31
CA PHE A 349 21.00 -3.37 4.68
C PHE A 349 21.30 -2.29 5.75
N GLN A 350 21.93 -1.18 5.37
CA GLN A 350 22.26 -0.09 6.29
C GLN A 350 21.08 0.84 6.57
N ILE A 351 20.00 0.76 5.78
CA ILE A 351 18.84 1.63 5.99
C ILE A 351 17.94 1.00 7.05
N LEU A 352 17.79 1.72 8.15
CA LEU A 352 16.76 1.41 9.13
C LEU A 352 15.40 1.78 8.56
N GLY A 353 14.49 0.81 8.54
CA GLY A 353 13.09 1.08 8.25
C GLY A 353 12.52 2.08 9.26
N ASP A 354 11.57 2.88 8.81
CA ASP A 354 10.86 3.84 9.65
C ASP A 354 9.39 3.89 9.19
N SER A 355 8.57 4.60 9.93
CA SER A 355 7.16 4.76 9.68
C SER A 355 6.70 6.14 10.11
N PHE A 356 5.54 6.55 9.64
CA PHE A 356 4.90 7.73 10.16
C PHE A 356 3.39 7.64 10.06
N THR A 357 2.76 8.44 10.90
CA THR A 357 1.32 8.63 10.95
C THR A 357 1.03 10.11 10.97
N TRP A 358 0.00 10.52 10.26
CA TRP A 358 -0.48 11.88 10.18
C TRP A 358 -1.98 11.89 10.48
N ASN A 359 -2.35 12.72 11.44
CA ASN A 359 -3.76 12.97 11.77
C ASN A 359 -4.22 14.13 10.89
N GLY A 360 -5.11 13.83 9.96
CA GLY A 360 -5.54 14.80 8.96
C GLY A 360 -6.71 15.67 9.44
N PRO A 361 -7.30 16.46 8.51
CA PRO A 361 -8.45 17.29 8.81
C PRO A 361 -9.67 16.44 9.19
N SER A 362 -10.58 17.06 9.92
CA SER A 362 -11.88 16.50 10.26
C SER A 362 -12.99 17.55 10.16
N GLN A 363 -14.18 17.12 9.79
CA GLN A 363 -15.41 17.92 9.79
C GLN A 363 -16.42 17.27 10.74
N SER A 364 -17.12 18.10 11.52
CA SER A 364 -18.10 17.62 12.49
C SER A 364 -19.47 18.26 12.27
N TRP A 365 -20.51 17.45 12.46
CA TRP A 365 -21.91 17.84 12.44
C TRP A 365 -22.55 17.47 13.76
N GLU A 366 -23.52 18.28 14.19
CA GLU A 366 -24.31 18.02 15.39
C GLU A 366 -25.80 18.15 15.04
N TRP A 367 -26.59 17.18 15.48
CA TRP A 367 -28.05 17.22 15.40
C TRP A 367 -28.63 17.07 16.79
N SER A 368 -29.74 17.75 17.05
CA SER A 368 -30.50 17.58 18.28
C SER A 368 -31.92 17.10 17.98
N THR A 369 -32.56 16.43 18.94
CA THR A 369 -33.99 16.08 18.84
C THR A 369 -34.93 17.30 18.94
N ALA A 370 -34.37 18.50 19.14
CA ALA A 370 -35.14 19.75 19.19
C ALA A 370 -35.23 20.46 17.83
N ASP A 371 -34.47 20.00 16.82
CA ASP A 371 -34.45 20.47 15.43
C ASP A 371 -35.33 19.59 14.51
#